data_AF-A0A8J7U6C0-F1
#
_entry.id   AF-A0A8J7U6C0-F1
#
_cell.length_a   1.000
_cell.length_b   1.000
_cell.length_c   1.000
_cell.angle_alpha   90.00
_cell.angle_beta   90.00
_cell.angle_gamma   90.00
#
_symmetry.space_group_name_H-M   'P 1'
#
loop_
_entity.id
_entity.type
_entity.pdbx_description
1 polymer ?
#
loop_
_entity_poly.entity_id
_entity_poly.type
_entity_poly.pdbx_seq_one_letter_code
_entity_poly.pdbx_strand_id
1 'polypeptide(L)'
;MKNGWIALMVGLTALMMSFSGCVPQDPMVEIRKLESQKKIREAKDKFEAYLGSKEDQNVSREYVKFLHRNNQLQFFRDQAREHLAKFPDDTDIKELQYEHFKDLAVSSEQRGDFGDAIRYITKHLLSPDFPEHKDWESRLCNVLLKWYNSGKENNNKNLMGKVLLDMENLGCENLAKTLRKQDGL
;
A
#
# COMPACT_ATOMS: atom_id res chain seq x y z
N MET A 1 -14.26 -75.22 46.55
CA MET A 1 -13.41 -75.32 45.35
C MET A 1 -13.92 -74.31 44.32
N LYS A 2 -13.04 -73.38 43.92
CA LYS A 2 -12.92 -72.69 42.61
C LYS A 2 -14.22 -72.14 41.96
N ASN A 3 -14.43 -70.82 42.01
CA ASN A 3 -14.13 -69.84 40.94
C ASN A 3 -15.06 -69.99 39.72
N GLY A 4 -15.73 -68.98 39.18
CA GLY A 4 -15.70 -67.54 39.38
C GLY A 4 -16.75 -66.91 38.47
N TRP A 5 -17.39 -65.85 38.93
CA TRP A 5 -18.34 -65.05 38.17
C TRP A 5 -17.55 -64.10 37.26
N ILE A 6 -17.66 -64.26 35.94
CA ILE A 6 -17.13 -63.28 34.99
C ILE A 6 -18.14 -62.14 34.92
N ALA A 7 -17.83 -61.07 35.64
CA ALA A 7 -18.46 -59.77 35.50
C ALA A 7 -18.06 -59.16 34.15
N LEU A 8 -19.04 -58.97 33.27
CA LEU A 8 -18.90 -58.21 32.02
C LEU A 8 -19.09 -56.72 32.36
N MET A 9 -18.08 -56.13 33.00
CA MET A 9 -17.94 -54.68 33.10
C MET A 9 -17.44 -54.18 31.75
N VAL A 10 -18.36 -53.71 30.91
CA VAL A 10 -18.04 -52.84 29.78
C VAL A 10 -17.60 -51.50 30.38
N GLY A 11 -16.30 -51.42 30.68
CA GLY A 11 -15.63 -50.20 31.05
C GLY A 11 -15.73 -49.24 29.87
N LEU A 12 -16.54 -48.21 30.05
CA LEU A 12 -16.55 -47.02 29.23
C LEU A 12 -15.17 -46.35 29.36
N THR A 13 -14.21 -46.76 28.54
CA THR A 13 -12.96 -46.02 28.37
C THR A 13 -13.33 -44.71 27.68
N ALA A 14 -13.58 -43.70 28.50
CA ALA A 14 -13.49 -42.31 28.10
C ALA A 14 -12.08 -42.12 27.52
N LEU A 15 -12.00 -42.19 26.19
CA LEU A 15 -10.88 -41.68 25.44
C LEU A 15 -10.88 -40.18 25.69
N MET A 16 -10.21 -39.75 26.77
CA MET A 16 -9.83 -38.36 26.93
C MET A 16 -8.87 -38.08 25.78
N MET A 17 -9.43 -37.65 24.65
CA MET A 17 -8.70 -36.83 23.70
C MET A 17 -8.29 -35.60 24.49
N SER A 18 -7.06 -35.63 24.97
CA SER A 18 -6.32 -34.45 25.33
C SER A 18 -6.30 -33.58 24.08
N PHE A 19 -7.32 -32.74 23.92
CA PHE A 19 -7.15 -31.45 23.28
C PHE A 19 -6.09 -30.74 24.10
N SER A 20 -4.82 -31.01 23.77
CA SER A 20 -3.75 -30.07 24.01
C SER A 20 -4.22 -28.80 23.34
N GLY A 21 -4.81 -27.92 24.15
CA GLY A 21 -5.13 -26.57 23.74
C GLY A 21 -3.82 -25.93 23.33
N CYS A 22 -3.49 -26.06 22.05
CA CYS A 22 -2.59 -25.14 21.39
C CYS A 22 -3.26 -23.79 21.59
N VAL A 23 -2.83 -23.06 22.62
CA VAL A 23 -3.02 -21.62 22.69
C VAL A 23 -2.59 -21.13 21.31
N PRO A 24 -3.47 -20.49 20.51
CA PRO A 24 -3.11 -20.01 19.20
C PRO A 24 -1.88 -19.13 19.39
N GLN A 25 -0.72 -19.63 18.96
CA GLN A 25 0.51 -18.90 19.10
C GLN A 25 0.35 -17.66 18.22
N ASP A 26 0.47 -16.48 18.83
CA ASP A 26 0.32 -15.21 18.12
C ASP A 26 1.20 -15.28 16.85
N PRO A 27 0.60 -15.23 15.64
CA PRO A 27 1.34 -15.39 14.40
C PRO A 27 2.50 -14.39 14.29
N MET A 28 2.37 -13.24 14.94
CA MET A 28 3.39 -12.21 14.96
C MET A 28 4.67 -12.64 15.68
N VAL A 29 4.61 -13.55 16.65
CA VAL A 29 5.79 -14.04 17.36
C VAL A 29 6.69 -14.85 16.43
N GLU A 30 6.11 -15.76 15.66
CA GLU A 30 6.85 -16.58 14.71
C GLU A 30 7.39 -15.74 13.55
N ILE A 31 6.55 -14.84 13.01
CA ILE A 31 6.93 -13.92 11.94
C ILE A 31 8.12 -13.04 12.35
N ARG A 32 8.05 -12.38 13.52
CA ARG A 32 9.14 -11.53 14.02
C ARG A 32 10.43 -12.31 14.25
N LYS A 33 10.32 -13.57 14.69
CA LYS A 33 11.48 -14.46 14.81
C LYS A 33 12.12 -14.72 13.44
N LEU A 34 11.33 -15.02 12.42
CA LEU A 34 11.82 -15.22 11.06
C LEU A 34 12.47 -13.95 10.48
N GLU A 35 11.87 -12.78 10.73
CA GLU A 35 12.44 -11.47 10.38
C GLU A 35 13.82 -11.26 11.03
N SER A 36 13.95 -11.53 12.34
CA SER A 36 15.22 -11.40 13.07
C SER A 36 16.32 -12.34 12.54
N GLN A 37 15.90 -13.47 11.96
CA GLN A 37 16.78 -14.45 11.33
C GLN A 37 17.05 -14.16 9.84
N LYS A 38 16.57 -13.03 9.31
CA LYS A 38 16.63 -12.65 7.89
C LYS A 38 15.97 -13.66 6.94
N LYS A 39 15.05 -14.47 7.44
CA LYS A 39 14.27 -15.44 6.67
C LYS A 39 13.05 -14.77 6.04
N ILE A 40 13.29 -13.77 5.20
CA ILE A 40 12.25 -12.86 4.68
C ILE A 40 11.18 -13.61 3.89
N ARG A 41 11.56 -14.60 3.07
CA ARG A 41 10.61 -15.41 2.32
C ARG A 41 9.69 -16.21 3.24
N GLU A 42 10.25 -16.88 4.24
CA GLU A 42 9.46 -17.68 5.20
C GLU A 42 8.52 -16.78 6.01
N ALA A 43 8.97 -15.59 6.43
CA ALA A 43 8.13 -14.62 7.12
C ALA A 43 6.97 -14.15 6.24
N LYS A 44 7.23 -13.87 4.96
CA LYS A 44 6.20 -13.50 3.97
C LYS A 44 5.16 -14.61 3.79
N ASP A 45 5.62 -15.85 3.57
CA ASP A 45 4.72 -17.00 3.38
C ASP A 45 3.80 -17.21 4.61
N LYS A 46 4.30 -16.93 5.81
CA LYS A 46 3.51 -16.97 7.06
C LYS A 46 2.45 -15.88 7.14
N PHE A 47 2.77 -14.65 6.75
CA PHE A 47 1.78 -13.58 6.65
C PHE A 47 0.64 -13.95 5.68
N GLU A 48 1.00 -14.43 4.48
CA GLU A 48 0.04 -14.78 3.43
C GLU A 48 -0.85 -15.97 3.85
N ALA A 49 -0.26 -16.99 4.48
CA ALA A 49 -1.01 -18.13 5.01
C ALA A 49 -2.02 -17.70 6.09
N TYR A 50 -1.62 -16.80 7.00
CA TYR A 50 -2.50 -16.32 8.06
C TYR A 50 -3.66 -15.52 7.47
N LEU A 51 -3.37 -14.52 6.63
CA LEU A 51 -4.38 -13.65 6.02
C LEU A 51 -5.29 -14.40 5.04
N GLY A 52 -4.82 -15.48 4.42
CA GLY A 52 -5.66 -16.36 3.61
C GLY A 52 -6.68 -17.18 4.42
N SER A 53 -6.43 -17.39 5.72
CA SER A 53 -7.31 -18.15 6.61
C SER A 53 -8.25 -17.28 7.45
N LYS A 54 -7.87 -16.01 7.68
CA LYS A 54 -8.59 -15.09 8.56
C LYS A 54 -8.31 -13.65 8.17
N GLU A 55 -9.36 -12.85 8.07
CA GLU A 55 -9.21 -11.40 7.96
C GLU A 55 -8.89 -10.79 9.34
N ASP A 56 -7.72 -10.16 9.44
CA ASP A 56 -7.24 -9.52 10.67
C ASP A 56 -6.53 -8.21 10.31
N GLN A 57 -7.11 -7.08 10.73
CA GLN A 57 -6.59 -5.75 10.41
C GLN A 57 -5.16 -5.56 10.92
N ASN A 58 -4.85 -6.03 12.14
CA ASN A 58 -3.54 -5.81 12.74
C ASN A 58 -2.47 -6.61 12.01
N VAL A 59 -2.75 -7.86 11.66
CA VAL A 59 -1.81 -8.68 10.87
C VAL A 59 -1.66 -8.12 9.47
N SER A 60 -2.74 -7.64 8.85
CA SER A 60 -2.69 -7.00 7.53
C SER A 60 -1.83 -5.73 7.55
N ARG A 61 -2.02 -4.86 8.56
CA ARG A 61 -1.20 -3.66 8.76
C ARG A 61 0.28 -4.02 8.90
N GLU A 62 0.60 -5.00 9.74
CA GLU A 62 1.97 -5.45 9.94
C GLU A 62 2.58 -6.07 8.69
N TYR A 63 1.78 -6.77 7.87
CA TYR A 63 2.25 -7.31 6.60
C TYR A 63 2.67 -6.20 5.63
N VAL A 64 1.85 -5.16 5.49
CA VAL A 64 2.18 -4.00 4.65
C VAL A 64 3.48 -3.34 5.12
N LYS A 65 3.61 -3.10 6.43
CA LYS A 65 4.84 -2.53 7.02
C LYS A 65 6.06 -3.44 6.80
N PHE A 66 5.90 -4.75 6.94
CA PHE A 66 6.94 -5.74 6.68
C PHE A 66 7.44 -5.68 5.23
N LEU A 67 6.53 -5.61 4.25
CA LEU A 67 6.89 -5.52 2.83
C LEU A 67 7.69 -4.25 2.54
N HIS A 68 7.29 -3.12 3.12
CA HIS A 68 8.01 -1.86 2.98
C HIS A 68 9.43 -1.95 3.58
N ARG A 69 9.55 -2.39 4.85
CA ARG A 69 10.85 -2.49 5.54
C ARG A 69 11.84 -3.43 4.83
N ASN A 70 11.34 -4.46 4.15
CA ASN A 70 12.16 -5.45 3.45
C ASN A 70 12.29 -5.18 1.94
N ASN A 71 12.01 -3.94 1.51
CA ASN A 71 12.15 -3.48 0.14
C ASN A 71 11.39 -4.34 -0.89
N GLN A 72 10.30 -4.99 -0.48
CA GLN A 72 9.40 -5.74 -1.36
C GLN A 72 8.37 -4.79 -1.99
N LEU A 73 8.85 -3.71 -2.62
CA LEU A 73 8.05 -2.53 -2.97
C LEU A 73 6.92 -2.82 -3.96
N GLN A 74 7.08 -3.81 -4.84
CA GLN A 74 6.01 -4.23 -5.74
C GLN A 74 4.81 -4.76 -4.96
N PHE A 75 5.05 -5.73 -4.05
CA PHE A 75 4.03 -6.31 -3.20
C PHE A 75 3.46 -5.30 -2.20
N PHE A 76 4.32 -4.43 -1.66
CA PHE A 76 3.92 -3.36 -0.74
C PHE A 76 2.79 -2.51 -1.33
N ARG A 77 2.92 -2.04 -2.58
CA ARG A 77 1.91 -1.16 -3.19
C ARG A 77 0.56 -1.85 -3.33
N ASP A 78 0.58 -3.12 -3.77
CA ASP A 78 -0.65 -3.89 -3.96
C ASP A 78 -1.35 -4.18 -2.62
N GLN A 79 -0.58 -4.58 -1.62
CA GLN A 79 -1.09 -4.91 -0.29
C GLN A 79 -1.53 -3.67 0.50
N ALA A 80 -0.82 -2.54 0.40
CA ALA A 80 -1.23 -1.27 1.00
C ALA A 80 -2.57 -0.79 0.42
N ARG A 81 -2.76 -0.90 -0.90
CA ARG A 81 -4.02 -0.56 -1.56
C ARG A 81 -5.16 -1.48 -1.10
N GLU A 82 -4.92 -2.79 -1.05
CA GLU A 82 -5.93 -3.73 -0.57
C GLU A 82 -6.31 -3.48 0.89
N HIS A 83 -5.32 -3.20 1.75
CA HIS A 83 -5.52 -2.85 3.14
C HIS A 83 -6.38 -1.59 3.29
N LEU A 84 -6.03 -0.49 2.62
CA LEU A 84 -6.76 0.78 2.71
C LEU A 84 -8.15 0.71 2.06
N ALA A 85 -8.39 -0.21 1.13
CA ALA A 85 -9.73 -0.46 0.61
C ALA A 85 -10.67 -1.06 1.67
N LYS A 86 -10.12 -1.83 2.63
CA LYS A 86 -10.85 -2.44 3.75
C LYS A 86 -10.87 -1.54 4.99
N PHE A 87 -9.77 -0.83 5.23
CA PHE A 87 -9.52 0.01 6.41
C PHE A 87 -9.11 1.43 5.98
N PRO A 88 -10.06 2.23 5.44
CA PRO A 88 -9.75 3.52 4.82
C PRO A 88 -9.25 4.58 5.79
N ASP A 89 -9.43 4.39 7.10
CA ASP A 89 -9.00 5.33 8.14
C ASP A 89 -7.67 4.93 8.81
N ASP A 90 -6.97 3.92 8.29
CA ASP A 90 -5.69 3.47 8.83
C ASP A 90 -4.56 4.47 8.51
N THR A 91 -4.34 5.41 9.43
CA THR A 91 -3.38 6.51 9.27
C THR A 91 -1.95 6.02 9.10
N ASP A 92 -1.55 4.94 9.77
CA ASP A 92 -0.21 4.38 9.68
C ASP A 92 0.10 3.94 8.23
N ILE A 93 -0.86 3.28 7.57
CA ILE A 93 -0.67 2.80 6.20
C ILE A 93 -0.80 3.96 5.20
N LYS A 94 -1.66 4.95 5.45
CA LYS A 94 -1.72 6.18 4.64
C LYS A 94 -0.38 6.92 4.65
N GLU A 95 0.20 7.14 5.83
CA GLU A 95 1.48 7.84 5.99
C GLU A 95 2.62 7.05 5.32
N LEU A 96 2.65 5.73 5.51
CA LEU A 96 3.66 4.87 4.87
C LEU A 96 3.55 4.89 3.33
N GLN A 97 2.32 4.87 2.80
CA GLN A 97 2.08 4.99 1.36
C GLN A 97 2.47 6.37 0.84
N TYR A 98 2.15 7.42 1.59
CA TYR A 98 2.51 8.80 1.28
C TYR A 98 4.04 8.95 1.20
N GLU A 99 4.79 8.56 2.24
CA GLU A 99 6.26 8.69 2.23
C GLU A 99 6.90 7.88 1.09
N HIS A 100 6.42 6.67 0.82
CA HIS A 100 6.91 5.87 -0.30
C HIS A 100 6.75 6.58 -1.66
N PHE A 101 5.56 7.11 -1.95
CA PHE A 101 5.32 7.79 -3.22
C PHE A 101 5.97 9.15 -3.30
N LYS A 102 6.16 9.83 -2.15
CA LYS A 102 6.92 11.06 -2.05
C LYS A 102 8.38 10.83 -2.41
N ASP A 103 9.02 9.79 -1.90
CA ASP A 103 10.39 9.42 -2.26
C ASP A 103 10.52 9.14 -3.77
N LEU A 104 9.56 8.42 -4.35
CA LEU A 104 9.54 8.14 -5.79
C LEU A 104 9.38 9.43 -6.62
N ALA A 105 8.52 10.35 -6.19
CA ALA A 105 8.31 11.62 -6.86
C ALA A 105 9.57 12.49 -6.81
N VAL A 106 10.17 12.67 -5.63
CA VAL A 106 11.42 13.43 -5.44
C VAL A 106 12.56 12.82 -6.25
N SER A 107 12.71 11.49 -6.21
CA SER A 107 13.72 10.79 -7.00
C SER A 107 13.53 11.00 -8.51
N SER A 108 12.28 11.02 -8.98
CA SER A 108 11.98 11.28 -10.40
C SER A 108 12.28 12.73 -10.79
N GLU A 109 11.96 13.71 -9.93
CA GLU A 109 12.34 15.11 -10.15
C GLU A 109 13.86 15.29 -10.23
N GLN A 110 14.62 14.66 -9.32
CA GLN A 110 16.09 14.74 -9.30
C GLN A 110 16.72 14.15 -10.57
N ARG A 111 16.08 13.16 -11.20
CA ARG A 111 16.51 12.60 -12.49
C ARG A 111 16.03 13.41 -13.70
N GLY A 112 15.17 14.41 -13.50
CA GLY A 112 14.52 15.15 -14.58
C GLY A 112 13.31 14.43 -15.19
N ASP A 113 12.89 13.29 -14.63
CA ASP A 113 11.73 12.49 -15.05
C ASP A 113 10.42 13.10 -14.52
N PHE A 114 10.15 14.37 -14.84
CA PHE A 114 9.01 15.10 -14.28
C PHE A 114 7.65 14.45 -14.59
N GLY A 115 7.54 13.69 -15.70
CA GLY A 115 6.30 12.98 -16.04
C GLY A 115 5.95 11.88 -15.02
N ASP A 116 6.97 11.19 -14.53
CA ASP A 116 6.81 10.19 -13.47
C ASP A 116 6.55 10.87 -12.12
N ALA A 117 7.22 11.98 -11.83
CA ALA A 117 6.95 12.79 -10.63
C ALA A 117 5.48 13.25 -10.58
N ILE A 118 4.98 13.88 -11.65
CA ILE A 118 3.58 14.33 -11.76
C ILE A 118 2.62 13.15 -11.56
N ARG A 119 2.92 11.98 -12.16
CA ARG A 119 2.09 10.77 -12.02
C ARG A 119 2.03 10.30 -10.57
N TYR A 120 3.14 10.26 -9.84
CA TYR A 120 3.14 9.86 -8.43
C TYR A 120 2.34 10.83 -7.57
N ILE A 121 2.48 12.13 -7.85
CA ILE A 121 1.86 13.19 -7.07
C ILE A 121 0.34 13.17 -7.25
N THR A 122 -0.11 13.28 -8.49
CA THR A 122 -1.53 13.35 -8.85
C THR A 122 -2.32 12.10 -8.45
N LYS A 123 -1.70 10.92 -8.48
CA LYS A 123 -2.39 9.65 -8.18
C LYS A 123 -2.33 9.24 -6.72
N HIS A 124 -1.33 9.69 -5.96
CA HIS A 124 -1.06 9.11 -4.64
C HIS A 124 -0.82 10.12 -3.52
N LEU A 125 -0.50 11.39 -3.81
CA LEU A 125 -0.04 12.35 -2.79
C LEU A 125 -0.95 13.57 -2.65
N LEU A 126 -1.82 13.82 -3.61
CA LEU A 126 -2.86 14.84 -3.47
C LEU A 126 -3.96 14.31 -2.54
N SER A 127 -3.73 14.51 -1.24
CA SER A 127 -4.70 14.25 -0.20
C SER A 127 -4.79 15.47 0.72
N PRO A 128 -6.01 15.87 1.14
CA PRO A 128 -6.18 16.92 2.16
C PRO A 128 -5.54 16.56 3.50
N ASP A 129 -5.23 15.28 3.72
CA ASP A 129 -4.61 14.78 4.95
C ASP A 129 -3.14 15.23 5.11
N PHE A 130 -2.45 15.63 4.02
CA PHE A 130 -1.01 15.97 4.03
C PHE A 130 -0.76 17.39 3.49
N PRO A 131 -0.46 18.39 4.34
CA PRO A 131 -0.40 19.81 3.94
C PRO A 131 0.69 20.13 2.91
N GLU A 132 1.73 19.31 2.80
CA GLU A 132 2.85 19.46 1.87
C GLU A 132 2.43 19.38 0.40
N HIS A 133 1.21 18.91 0.09
CA HIS A 133 0.71 18.85 -1.29
C HIS A 133 0.69 20.22 -1.98
N LYS A 134 0.49 21.32 -1.24
CA LYS A 134 0.39 22.68 -1.81
C LYS A 134 1.69 23.16 -2.43
N ASP A 135 2.82 22.87 -1.79
CA ASP A 135 4.13 23.27 -2.30
C ASP A 135 4.45 22.52 -3.60
N TRP A 136 4.03 21.25 -3.67
CA TRP A 136 4.25 20.38 -4.81
C TRP A 136 3.35 20.75 -5.99
N GLU A 137 2.09 21.06 -5.72
CA GLU A 137 1.16 21.63 -6.70
C GLU A 137 1.77 22.88 -7.35
N SER A 138 2.21 23.86 -6.54
CA SER A 138 2.81 25.10 -7.06
C SER A 138 4.05 24.83 -7.93
N ARG A 139 4.99 24.01 -7.43
CA ARG A 139 6.23 23.69 -8.15
C ARG A 139 5.97 23.00 -9.48
N LEU A 140 5.11 21.98 -9.49
CA LEU A 140 4.83 21.21 -10.70
C LEU A 140 3.95 21.95 -11.70
N CYS A 141 3.07 22.85 -11.26
CA CYS A 141 2.29 23.68 -12.18
C CYS A 141 3.20 24.60 -13.01
N ASN A 142 4.33 25.05 -12.45
CA ASN A 142 5.34 25.79 -13.23
C ASN A 142 6.05 24.90 -14.27
N VAL A 143 6.30 23.62 -13.96
CA VAL A 143 6.86 22.66 -14.93
C VAL A 143 5.87 22.41 -16.07
N LEU A 144 4.61 22.14 -15.72
CA LEU A 144 3.54 21.95 -16.69
C LEU A 144 3.35 23.19 -17.57
N LEU A 145 3.43 24.41 -17.02
CA LEU A 145 3.33 25.63 -17.81
C LEU A 145 4.45 25.75 -18.85
N LYS A 146 5.68 25.39 -18.50
CA LYS A 146 6.80 25.35 -19.46
C LYS A 146 6.54 24.34 -20.58
N TRP A 147 6.01 23.16 -20.25
CA TRP A 147 5.67 22.15 -21.24
C TRP A 147 4.51 22.56 -22.13
N TYR A 148 3.51 23.25 -21.58
CA TYR A 148 2.42 23.85 -22.34
C TYR A 148 2.95 24.83 -23.38
N ASN A 149 3.81 25.76 -22.94
CA ASN A 149 4.42 26.76 -23.81
C ASN A 149 5.30 26.13 -24.88
N SER A 150 6.09 25.11 -24.54
CA SER A 150 6.85 24.35 -25.52
C SER A 150 5.94 23.62 -26.52
N GLY A 151 4.83 23.05 -26.06
CA GLY A 151 3.81 22.45 -26.92
C GLY A 151 3.21 23.48 -27.88
N LYS A 152 2.92 24.69 -27.40
CA LYS A 152 2.42 25.81 -28.19
C LYS A 152 3.43 26.27 -29.25
N GLU A 153 4.68 26.51 -28.87
CA GLU A 153 5.77 26.88 -29.77
C GLU A 153 5.97 25.86 -30.90
N ASN A 154 5.78 24.58 -30.59
CA ASN A 154 5.91 23.48 -31.55
C ASN A 154 4.57 23.09 -32.23
N ASN A 155 3.49 23.84 -32.01
CA ASN A 155 2.13 23.54 -32.50
C ASN A 155 1.64 22.09 -32.18
N ASN A 156 2.09 21.54 -31.06
CA ASN A 156 1.77 20.19 -30.60
C ASN A 156 0.53 20.20 -29.70
N LYS A 157 -0.65 20.20 -30.32
CA LYS A 157 -1.95 20.22 -29.63
C LYS A 157 -2.15 19.02 -28.69
N ASN A 158 -1.58 17.86 -29.01
CA ASN A 158 -1.69 16.66 -28.16
C ASN A 158 -0.94 16.86 -26.84
N LEU A 159 0.27 17.41 -26.89
CA LEU A 159 1.02 17.75 -25.68
C LEU A 159 0.29 18.81 -24.86
N MET A 160 -0.21 19.86 -25.51
CA MET A 160 -0.98 20.92 -24.84
C MET A 160 -2.19 20.34 -24.11
N GLY A 161 -3.00 19.51 -24.78
CA GLY A 161 -4.18 18.87 -24.18
C GLY A 161 -3.84 17.99 -22.98
N LYS A 162 -2.78 17.17 -23.10
CA LYS A 162 -2.29 16.34 -21.98
C LYS A 162 -1.86 17.20 -20.79
N VAL A 163 -1.07 18.24 -21.03
CA VAL A 163 -0.57 19.14 -19.97
C VAL A 163 -1.72 19.83 -19.23
N LEU A 164 -2.75 20.26 -19.96
CA LEU A 164 -3.93 20.88 -19.35
C LEU A 164 -4.68 19.90 -18.44
N LEU A 165 -4.82 18.64 -18.86
CA LEU A 165 -5.41 17.60 -18.02
C LEU A 165 -4.56 17.33 -16.77
N ASP A 166 -3.24 17.27 -16.92
CA ASP A 166 -2.31 17.09 -15.80
C ASP A 166 -2.37 18.29 -14.83
N MET A 167 -2.55 19.52 -15.32
CA MET A 167 -2.75 20.72 -14.48
C MET A 167 -4.05 20.66 -13.69
N GLU A 168 -5.15 20.22 -14.31
CA GLU A 168 -6.45 20.04 -13.64
C GLU A 168 -6.34 18.99 -12.52
N ASN A 169 -5.71 17.84 -12.82
CA ASN A 169 -5.49 16.77 -11.84
C ASN A 169 -4.56 17.19 -10.69
N LEU A 170 -3.69 18.17 -10.91
CA LEU A 170 -2.74 18.66 -9.92
C LEU A 170 -3.33 19.70 -8.97
N GLY A 171 -4.48 20.31 -9.30
CA GLY A 171 -5.11 21.39 -8.54
C GLY A 171 -5.06 22.77 -9.22
N CYS A 172 -4.33 22.90 -10.33
CA CYS A 172 -4.17 24.15 -11.09
C CYS A 172 -5.27 24.38 -12.15
N GLU A 173 -6.51 24.05 -11.81
CA GLU A 173 -7.66 24.11 -12.72
C GLU A 173 -7.90 25.51 -13.31
N ASN A 174 -7.77 26.56 -12.51
CA ASN A 174 -7.97 27.94 -12.97
C ASN A 174 -6.93 28.35 -14.04
N LEU A 175 -5.68 27.89 -13.89
CA LEU A 175 -4.64 28.12 -14.87
C LEU A 175 -4.95 27.34 -16.16
N ALA A 176 -5.31 26.06 -16.06
CA ALA A 176 -5.67 25.22 -17.20
C ALA A 176 -6.83 25.82 -18.02
N LYS A 177 -7.91 26.25 -17.35
CA LYS A 177 -9.05 26.93 -17.98
C LYS A 177 -8.66 28.22 -18.71
N THR A 178 -7.78 29.01 -18.10
CA THR A 178 -7.29 30.26 -18.69
C THR A 178 -6.53 29.99 -19.98
N LEU A 179 -5.62 29.01 -19.96
CA LEU A 179 -4.81 28.63 -21.11
C LEU A 179 -5.67 28.05 -22.24
N ARG A 180 -6.63 27.15 -21.94
CA ARG A 180 -7.60 26.63 -22.93
C ARG A 180 -8.34 27.76 -23.67
N LYS A 181 -8.85 28.73 -22.91
CA LYS A 181 -9.58 29.87 -23.47
C LYS A 181 -8.70 30.76 -24.34
N GLN A 182 -7.45 31.00 -23.94
CA GLN A 182 -6.51 31.82 -24.70
C GLN A 182 -6.17 31.22 -26.07
N ASP A 183 -6.03 29.90 -26.14
CA ASP A 183 -5.53 29.20 -27.34
C ASP A 183 -6.62 28.46 -28.13
N GLY A 184 -7.89 28.57 -27.71
CA GLY A 184 -9.03 28.01 -28.43
C GLY A 184 -9.06 26.47 -28.44
N LEU A 185 -8.69 25.85 -27.30
CA LEU A 185 -8.64 24.41 -27.08
C LEU A 185 -9.79 23.90 -26.21
#